data_AF-A0A2X0IRT3-F1
#
_entry.id   AF-A0A2X0IRT3-F1
#
_cell.length_a   1.000
_cell.length_b   1.000
_cell.length_c   1.000
_cell.angle_alpha   90.00
_cell.angle_beta   90.00
_cell.angle_gamma   90.00
#
_symmetry.space_group_name_H-M   'P 1'
#
loop_
_entity.id
_entity.type
_entity.pdbx_description
1 polymer ?
#
loop_
_entity_poly.entity_id
_entity_poly.type
_entity_poly.pdbx_seq_one_letter_code
_entity_poly.pdbx_strand_id
1 'polypeptide(L)'
;MAPTLAHGDRLLCHYGARVRAGSVVVAQHPLRQDLLVVKRAVERRATGWWLLSDNSAVESDSRDYGPVPDALILGRVLLRFTPKPAWLAPPPWCRAALRAMPYGMARRFGDFRRA
;
A
#
# COMPACT_ATOMS: atom_id res chain seq x y z
N MET A 1 7.54 3.93 3.52
CA MET A 1 6.44 4.39 2.65
C MET A 1 6.39 5.92 2.48
N ALA A 2 7.38 6.69 2.95
CA ALA A 2 7.47 8.11 2.60
C ALA A 2 7.62 8.27 1.07
N PRO A 3 6.99 9.28 0.43
CA PRO A 3 6.21 10.36 1.03
C PRO A 3 4.72 10.02 1.28
N THR A 4 4.25 8.85 0.85
CA THR A 4 2.83 8.44 0.99
C THR A 4 2.38 8.32 2.44
N LEU A 5 3.21 7.68 3.27
CA LEU A 5 3.00 7.49 4.69
C LEU A 5 4.26 7.85 5.47
N ALA A 6 4.09 8.65 6.51
CA ALA A 6 5.12 9.01 7.46
C ALA A 6 5.03 8.17 8.73
N HIS A 7 6.12 8.10 9.48
CA HIS A 7 6.08 7.54 10.83
C HIS A 7 5.11 8.33 11.70
N GLY A 8 4.30 7.64 12.51
CA GLY A 8 3.25 8.25 13.34
C GLY A 8 1.89 8.44 12.64
N ASP A 9 1.78 8.16 11.33
CA ASP A 9 0.49 8.16 10.65
C ASP A 9 -0.44 7.07 11.21
N ARG A 10 -1.69 7.42 11.50
CA ARG A 10 -2.72 6.44 11.93
C ARG A 10 -3.50 5.97 10.71
N LEU A 11 -3.54 4.66 10.49
CA LEU A 11 -4.13 4.04 9.32
C LEU A 11 -5.38 3.25 9.69
N LEU A 12 -6.40 3.34 8.84
CA LEU A 12 -7.54 2.45 8.91
C LEU A 12 -7.29 1.27 7.98
N CYS A 13 -7.22 0.07 8.56
CA CYS A 13 -6.96 -1.17 7.83
C CYS A 13 -8.20 -2.06 7.83
N HIS A 14 -8.51 -2.64 6.68
CA HIS A 14 -9.51 -3.69 6.55
C HIS A 14 -8.81 -5.04 6.48
N TYR A 15 -8.92 -5.81 7.56
CA TYR A 15 -8.37 -7.15 7.67
C TYR A 15 -9.10 -8.12 6.72
N GLY A 16 -8.36 -9.05 6.10
CA GLY A 16 -8.93 -10.00 5.14
C GLY A 16 -9.45 -9.38 3.84
N ALA A 17 -9.22 -8.09 3.61
CA ALA A 17 -9.64 -7.41 2.40
C ALA A 17 -8.95 -8.00 1.16
N ARG A 18 -9.70 -8.14 0.06
CA ARG A 18 -9.13 -8.55 -1.23
C ARG A 18 -8.09 -7.52 -1.72
N VAL A 19 -6.84 -7.96 -1.80
CA VAL A 19 -5.70 -7.16 -2.27
C VAL A 19 -5.76 -7.01 -3.79
N ARG A 20 -5.37 -5.84 -4.28
CA ARG A 20 -5.25 -5.52 -5.71
C ARG A 20 -3.94 -4.78 -5.97
N ALA A 21 -3.41 -4.88 -7.18
CA ALA A 21 -2.29 -4.05 -7.62
C ALA A 21 -2.56 -2.56 -7.33
N GLY A 22 -1.56 -1.87 -6.77
CA GLY A 22 -1.63 -0.51 -6.27
C GLY A 22 -2.09 -0.36 -4.81
N SER A 23 -2.62 -1.41 -4.19
CA SER A 23 -3.12 -1.35 -2.80
C SER A 23 -1.97 -1.19 -1.82
N VAL A 24 -2.15 -0.34 -0.80
CA VAL A 24 -1.28 -0.34 0.37
C VAL A 24 -1.76 -1.44 1.32
N VAL A 25 -0.88 -2.34 1.72
CA VAL A 25 -1.20 -3.50 2.55
C VAL A 25 -0.38 -3.52 3.82
N VAL A 26 -0.95 -4.11 4.86
CA VAL A 26 -0.24 -4.50 6.07
C VAL A 26 0.06 -5.99 5.95
N ALA A 27 1.34 -6.35 6.05
CA ALA A 27 1.80 -7.73 6.00
C ALA A 27 2.79 -8.00 7.12
N GLN A 28 2.88 -9.26 7.55
CA GLN A 28 3.97 -9.74 8.38
C GLN A 28 5.23 -9.89 7.53
N HIS A 29 6.38 -9.55 8.10
CA HIS A 29 7.65 -9.68 7.41
C HIS A 29 8.06 -11.17 7.32
N PRO A 30 8.38 -11.71 6.13
CA PRO A 30 8.59 -13.15 5.94
C PRO A 30 9.78 -13.71 6.74
N LEU A 31 10.83 -12.91 6.92
CA LEU A 31 12.02 -13.30 7.71
C LEU A 31 11.97 -12.84 9.18
N ARG A 32 10.95 -12.05 9.57
CA ARG A 32 10.83 -11.47 10.92
C ARG A 32 9.34 -11.41 11.29
N GLN A 33 8.79 -12.54 11.73
CA GLN A 33 7.34 -12.69 11.86
C GLN A 33 6.70 -11.73 12.90
N ASP A 34 7.47 -11.26 13.87
CA ASP A 34 7.03 -10.28 14.87
C ASP A 34 6.96 -8.84 14.33
N LEU A 35 7.41 -8.62 13.08
CA LEU A 35 7.44 -7.30 12.45
C LEU A 35 6.32 -7.15 11.43
N LEU A 36 5.42 -6.20 11.69
CA LEU A 36 4.45 -5.75 10.70
C LEU A 36 5.04 -4.67 9.81
N VAL A 37 4.87 -4.86 8.50
CA VAL A 37 5.32 -3.92 7.48
C VAL A 37 4.15 -3.39 6.66
N VAL A 38 4.21 -2.10 6.34
CA VAL A 38 3.29 -1.46 5.42
C VAL A 38 4.00 -1.24 4.10
N LYS A 39 3.49 -1.85 3.04
CA LYS A 39 4.08 -1.83 1.69
C LYS A 39 3.00 -1.65 0.63
N ARG A 40 3.39 -1.28 -0.59
CA ARG A 40 2.49 -1.24 -1.74
C ARG A 40 2.55 -2.55 -2.49
N ALA A 41 1.39 -3.20 -2.65
CA ALA A 41 1.23 -4.35 -3.52
C ALA A 41 1.29 -3.89 -4.98
N VAL A 42 2.34 -4.22 -5.69
CA VAL A 42 2.54 -3.77 -7.08
C VAL A 42 1.95 -4.76 -8.06
N GLU A 43 2.24 -6.05 -7.86
CA GLU A 43 1.78 -7.12 -8.75
C GLU A 43 1.58 -8.43 -7.99
N ARG A 44 0.72 -9.30 -8.53
CA ARG A 44 0.55 -10.68 -8.05
C ARG A 44 1.47 -11.58 -8.86
N ARG A 45 2.35 -12.31 -8.19
CA ARG A 45 3.21 -13.36 -8.76
C ARG A 45 2.66 -14.73 -8.40
N ALA A 46 3.24 -15.82 -8.91
CA ALA A 46 2.76 -17.18 -8.64
C ALA A 46 2.66 -17.49 -7.13
N THR A 47 3.68 -17.13 -6.36
CA THR A 47 3.83 -17.52 -4.94
C THR A 47 3.34 -16.46 -3.93
N GLY A 48 2.90 -15.29 -4.39
CA GLY A 48 2.41 -14.23 -3.50
C GLY A 48 2.33 -12.86 -4.15
N TRP A 49 2.23 -11.82 -3.33
CA TRP A 49 2.26 -10.43 -3.76
C TRP A 49 3.67 -9.86 -3.74
N TRP A 50 4.03 -9.16 -4.81
CA TRP A 50 5.24 -8.37 -4.86
C TRP A 50 5.00 -7.02 -4.17
N LEU A 51 5.63 -6.83 -3.02
CA LEU A 51 5.43 -5.68 -2.14
C LEU A 51 6.63 -4.73 -2.22
N LEU A 52 6.41 -3.53 -2.75
CA LEU A 52 7.46 -2.50 -2.85
C LEU A 52 7.24 -1.38 -1.84
N SER A 53 8.35 -0.78 -1.42
CA SER A 53 8.31 0.47 -0.65
C SER A 53 8.10 1.65 -1.59
N ASP A 54 7.24 2.59 -1.20
CA ASP A 54 7.17 3.91 -1.86
C ASP A 54 8.36 4.81 -1.49
N ASN A 55 9.10 4.47 -0.43
CA ASN A 55 10.31 5.20 -0.04
C ASN A 55 11.52 4.63 -0.76
N SER A 56 12.14 5.43 -1.64
CA SER A 56 13.35 5.08 -2.38
C SER A 56 14.57 4.85 -1.47
N ALA A 57 14.58 5.43 -0.26
CA ALA A 57 15.65 5.24 0.71
C ALA A 57 15.53 3.93 1.53
N VAL A 58 14.44 3.17 1.34
CA VAL A 58 14.27 1.88 2.03
C VAL A 58 14.63 0.77 1.06
N GLU A 59 15.74 0.09 1.35
CA GLU A 59 16.24 -1.04 0.57
C GLU A 59 15.47 -2.33 0.87
N SER A 60 15.05 -2.53 2.14
CA SER A 60 14.36 -3.75 2.56
C SER A 60 12.92 -3.85 2.04
N ASP A 61 12.73 -4.42 0.86
CA ASP A 61 11.43 -4.78 0.27
C ASP A 61 11.45 -6.13 -0.46
N SER A 62 10.39 -6.47 -1.22
CA SER A 62 10.32 -7.76 -1.92
C SER A 62 11.50 -8.05 -2.85
N ARG A 63 12.36 -7.07 -3.17
CA ARG A 63 13.62 -7.31 -3.88
C ARG A 63 14.58 -8.21 -3.08
N ASP A 64 14.54 -8.17 -1.75
CA ASP A 64 15.47 -8.91 -0.90
C ASP A 64 14.95 -10.29 -0.48
N TYR A 65 13.65 -10.40 -0.19
CA TYR A 65 13.04 -11.63 0.34
C TYR A 65 12.03 -12.27 -0.62
N GLY A 66 11.80 -11.67 -1.80
CA GLY A 66 10.87 -12.18 -2.79
C GLY A 66 9.39 -11.83 -2.53
N PRO A 67 8.46 -12.51 -3.23
CA PRO A 67 7.03 -12.27 -3.08
C PRO A 67 6.51 -12.73 -1.72
N VAL A 68 5.60 -11.96 -1.12
CA VAL A 68 4.98 -12.24 0.18
C VAL A 68 3.72 -13.09 0.00
N PRO A 69 3.63 -14.29 0.58
CA PRO A 69 2.44 -15.15 0.51
C PRO A 69 1.19 -14.46 1.07
N ASP A 70 0.01 -14.76 0.54
CA ASP A 70 -1.25 -14.15 0.99
C ASP A 70 -1.52 -14.40 2.48
N ALA A 71 -1.05 -15.53 3.03
CA ALA A 71 -1.17 -15.86 4.45
C ALA A 71 -0.46 -14.84 5.37
N LEU A 72 0.59 -14.18 4.88
CA LEU A 72 1.29 -13.14 5.63
C LEU A 72 0.65 -11.76 5.45
N ILE A 73 -0.32 -11.61 4.54
CA ILE A 73 -1.00 -10.34 4.31
C ILE A 73 -2.21 -10.26 5.21
N LEU A 74 -2.13 -9.36 6.20
CA LEU A 74 -3.21 -9.18 7.18
C LEU A 74 -4.41 -8.44 6.58
N GLY A 75 -4.14 -7.47 5.70
CA GLY A 75 -5.21 -6.69 5.11
C GLY A 75 -4.76 -5.48 4.32
N ARG A 76 -5.76 -4.71 3.88
CA ARG A 76 -5.56 -3.52 3.04
C ARG A 76 -5.77 -2.25 3.84
N VAL A 77 -4.87 -1.29 3.67
CA VAL A 77 -5.05 0.06 4.19
C VAL A 77 -6.08 0.79 3.33
N LEU A 78 -7.16 1.25 3.96
CA LEU A 78 -8.23 1.98 3.29
C LEU A 78 -7.92 3.47 3.22
N LEU A 79 -7.60 4.09 4.35
CA LEU A 79 -7.32 5.52 4.45
C LEU A 79 -6.29 5.79 5.54
N ARG A 80 -5.59 6.92 5.38
CA ARG A 80 -4.86 7.54 6.48
C ARG A 80 -5.83 8.44 7.22
N PHE A 81 -5.96 8.25 8.52
CA PHE A 81 -6.91 8.96 9.38
C PHE A 81 -6.31 10.27 9.91
N THR A 82 -5.09 10.22 10.47
CA THR A 82 -4.37 11.39 10.99
C THR A 82 -2.92 11.38 10.51
N PRO A 83 -2.24 12.55 10.45
CA PRO A 83 -2.71 13.91 10.77
C PRO A 83 -3.43 14.61 9.61
N LYS A 84 -3.29 14.10 8.37
CA LYS A 84 -3.96 14.64 7.18
C LYS A 84 -4.77 13.53 6.52
N PRO A 85 -6.11 13.51 6.67
CA PRO A 85 -6.91 12.42 6.13
C PRO A 85 -6.73 12.33 4.62
N ALA A 86 -6.45 11.13 4.14
CA ALA A 86 -6.25 10.83 2.73
C ALA A 86 -6.77 9.44 2.43
N TRP A 87 -7.56 9.32 1.36
CA TRP A 87 -8.04 8.03 0.92
C TRP A 87 -6.93 7.30 0.19
N LEU A 88 -6.67 6.03 0.49
CA LEU A 88 -5.59 5.25 -0.12
C LEU A 88 -6.13 4.11 -1.01
N ALA A 89 -7.42 3.77 -0.88
CA ALA A 89 -8.09 2.73 -1.65
C ALA A 89 -9.43 3.24 -2.21
N PRO A 90 -9.43 4.11 -3.23
CA PRO A 90 -10.65 4.58 -3.84
C PRO A 90 -11.40 3.43 -4.52
N PRO A 91 -12.75 3.46 -4.55
CA PRO A 91 -13.55 2.51 -5.29
C PRO A 91 -13.18 2.51 -6.78
N PRO A 92 -13.30 1.35 -7.46
CA PRO A 92 -12.95 1.26 -8.88
C PRO A 92 -13.77 2.20 -9.77
N TRP A 93 -15.01 2.52 -9.39
CA TRP A 93 -15.85 3.46 -10.14
C TRP A 93 -15.34 4.91 -10.08
N CYS A 94 -14.63 5.31 -9.01
CA CYS A 94 -14.04 6.65 -8.91
C CYS A 94 -12.77 6.80 -9.75
N ARG A 95 -12.18 5.71 -10.26
CA ARG A 95 -10.84 5.73 -10.86
C ARG A 95 -10.75 6.62 -12.10
N ALA A 96 -11.81 6.70 -12.90
CA ALA A 96 -11.88 7.58 -14.06
C ALA A 96 -11.92 9.07 -13.65
N ALA A 97 -12.73 9.40 -12.64
CA ALA A 97 -12.80 10.77 -12.10
C ALA A 97 -11.49 11.22 -11.46
N LEU A 98 -10.85 10.33 -10.69
CA LEU A 98 -9.51 10.58 -10.15
C LEU A 98 -8.47 10.74 -11.25
N ARG A 99 -8.67 10.07 -12.40
CA ARG A 99 -7.79 10.20 -13.54
C ARG A 99 -7.80 11.58 -14.19
N ALA A 100 -8.97 12.21 -14.21
CA ALA A 100 -9.20 13.54 -14.75
C ALA A 100 -8.79 14.68 -13.81
N MET A 101 -8.54 14.39 -12.52
CA MET A 101 -8.11 15.41 -11.55
C MET A 101 -6.61 15.71 -11.63
N PRO A 102 -6.19 16.94 -11.28
CA PRO A 102 -4.79 17.28 -11.09
C PRO A 102 -4.14 16.31 -10.08
N TYR A 103 -2.92 15.83 -10.39
CA TYR A 103 -2.23 14.82 -9.59
C TYR A 103 -2.10 15.18 -8.09
N GLY A 104 -1.90 16.47 -7.78
CA GLY A 104 -1.83 16.95 -6.40
C GLY A 104 -3.10 16.71 -5.57
N MET A 105 -4.26 16.65 -6.23
CA MET A 105 -5.57 16.35 -5.65
C MET A 105 -5.88 14.86 -5.74
N ALA A 106 -5.58 14.22 -6.87
CA ALA A 106 -5.79 12.79 -7.09
C ALA A 106 -4.97 11.92 -6.09
N ARG A 107 -3.74 12.33 -5.74
CA ARG A 107 -2.93 11.66 -4.71
C ARG A 107 -3.57 11.67 -3.31
N ARG A 108 -4.41 12.66 -2.99
CA ARG A 108 -5.15 12.70 -1.70
C ARG A 108 -6.29 11.68 -1.66
N PHE A 109 -6.71 11.20 -2.84
CA PHE A 109 -7.71 10.16 -3.01
C PHE A 109 -7.11 8.81 -3.44
N GLY A 110 -5.80 8.64 -3.32
CA GLY A 110 -5.15 7.34 -3.46
C GLY A 110 -4.66 7.01 -4.87
N ASP A 111 -4.70 7.99 -5.78
CA ASP A 111 -4.12 7.86 -7.11
C ASP A 111 -2.61 8.13 -7.06
N PHE A 112 -1.85 7.11 -6.70
CA PHE A 112 -0.38 7.13 -6.74
C PHE A 112 0.11 6.53 -8.05
N ARG A 113 -0.25 7.16 -9.18
CA ARG A 113 0.42 6.84 -10.46
C ARG A 113 1.90 7.15 -10.26
N ARG A 114 2.76 6.14 -10.43
CA ARG A 114 4.19 6.42 -10.61
C ARG A 114 4.29 7.32 -11.85
N ALA A 115 4.88 8.50 -11.66
CA ALA A 115 5.51 9.22 -12.77
C ALA A 115 6.69 8.39 -13.28
#